data_AF-A0A834GJ57-F1
#
_entry.id   AF-A0A834GJ57-F1
#
_cell.length_a   1.000
_cell.length_b   1.000
_cell.length_c   1.000
_cell.angle_alpha   90.00
_cell.angle_beta   90.00
_cell.angle_gamma   90.00
#
_symmetry.space_group_name_H-M   'P 1'
#
loop_
_entity.id
_entity.type
_entity.pdbx_description
1 polymer ?
#
loop_
_entity_poly.entity_id
_entity_poly.type
_entity_poly.pdbx_seq_one_letter_code
_entity_poly.pdbx_strand_id
1 'polypeptide(L)'
;MGSRSDELKKGEGLVDLIFSWSLADVLHKDLYKTKVKPIPETFSSTKEYMDSFIYPLIEETHCGLSESIKAVHHARAREIWTVNISKDFKPPMDLYYNISMNRSSDDSSLQGMYEPEFGDLIALTEVRPKCIRDLDRPKSPYLIAVVQRVGDYGSEKIEILASKPIVLGEYGDRLEDKKQQSLFVVYLGNFITEIRIWTALMSELEGGNMNIIKRVLQPDSTIGENCTSCSFEESNRDVESEVRNATSTFKLDDSQQDAVLSCVATGLCRHQNTVKLIWGPPGTGKTKTVASLLFVLLMKIKCRTLTCAPTDIAVFGVAS
;
A
#
# COMPACT_ATOMS: atom_id res chain seq x y z
N MET A 1 -5.81 15.38 4.37
CA MET A 1 -5.79 13.91 4.52
C MET A 1 -7.07 13.40 3.91
N GLY A 2 -6.98 12.64 2.81
CA GLY A 2 -8.15 11.95 2.26
C GLY A 2 -8.62 10.88 3.25
N SER A 3 -9.90 10.55 3.23
CA SER A 3 -10.41 9.45 4.06
C SER A 3 -9.84 8.12 3.55
N ARG A 4 -9.68 7.10 4.41
CA ARG A 4 -9.27 5.75 3.97
C ARG A 4 -10.19 5.20 2.88
N SER A 5 -11.49 5.55 2.94
CA SER A 5 -12.44 5.23 1.87
C SER A 5 -12.08 5.84 0.50
N ASP A 6 -11.39 6.98 0.44
CA ASP A 6 -10.97 7.59 -0.83
C ASP A 6 -9.75 6.86 -1.43
N GLU A 7 -8.99 6.13 -0.61
CA GLU A 7 -7.81 5.37 -1.03
C GLU A 7 -8.19 4.14 -1.86
N LEU A 8 -9.22 3.40 -1.43
CA LEU A 8 -9.74 2.26 -2.20
C LEU A 8 -10.44 2.69 -3.49
N LYS A 9 -11.06 3.89 -3.51
CA LYS A 9 -11.66 4.45 -4.74
C LYS A 9 -10.63 4.71 -5.83
N LYS A 10 -9.45 5.23 -5.46
CA LYS A 10 -8.35 5.42 -6.41
C LYS A 10 -7.74 4.09 -6.90
N GLY A 11 -7.88 3.04 -6.08
CA GLY A 11 -7.48 1.68 -6.38
C GLY A 11 -8.50 0.84 -7.14
N GLU A 12 -9.65 1.40 -7.53
CA GLU A 12 -10.79 0.65 -8.10
C GLU A 12 -10.36 -0.27 -9.25
N GLY A 13 -9.50 0.21 -10.16
CA GLY A 13 -9.02 -0.60 -11.28
C GLY A 13 -8.32 -1.91 -10.90
N LEU A 14 -7.57 -1.94 -9.78
CA LEU A 14 -6.96 -3.18 -9.30
C LEU A 14 -7.97 -4.04 -8.55
N VAL A 15 -8.84 -3.44 -7.73
CA VAL A 15 -9.89 -4.17 -6.99
C VAL A 15 -10.86 -4.85 -7.96
N ASP A 16 -11.28 -4.16 -9.02
CA ASP A 16 -12.13 -4.70 -10.08
C ASP A 16 -11.45 -5.88 -10.79
N LEU A 17 -10.14 -5.77 -11.04
CA LEU A 17 -9.38 -6.86 -11.63
C LEU A 17 -9.33 -8.08 -10.70
N ILE A 18 -9.07 -7.87 -9.40
CA ILE A 18 -9.08 -8.95 -8.40
C ILE A 18 -10.47 -9.61 -8.35
N PHE A 19 -11.54 -8.81 -8.36
CA PHE A 19 -12.93 -9.29 -8.34
C PHE A 19 -13.34 -10.02 -9.62
N SER A 20 -12.69 -9.72 -10.74
CA SER A 20 -12.94 -10.40 -12.01
C SER A 20 -12.40 -11.83 -12.05
N TRP A 21 -11.44 -12.18 -11.20
CA TRP A 21 -10.85 -13.51 -11.18
C TRP A 21 -11.81 -14.55 -10.64
N SER A 22 -12.04 -15.60 -11.43
CA SER A 22 -12.65 -16.83 -10.92
C SER A 22 -11.66 -17.59 -10.03
N LEU A 23 -12.16 -18.52 -9.21
CA LEU A 23 -11.29 -19.40 -8.43
C LEU A 23 -10.32 -20.19 -9.34
N ALA A 24 -10.74 -20.56 -10.56
CA ALA A 24 -9.89 -21.21 -11.54
C ALA A 24 -8.77 -20.28 -12.03
N ASP A 25 -9.07 -19.00 -12.27
CA ASP A 25 -8.08 -17.99 -12.67
C ASP A 25 -7.04 -17.78 -11.57
N VAL A 26 -7.46 -17.66 -10.30
CA VAL A 26 -6.54 -17.50 -9.17
C VAL A 26 -5.61 -18.72 -9.00
N LEU A 27 -6.11 -19.92 -9.29
CA LEU A 27 -5.32 -21.15 -9.23
C LEU A 27 -4.45 -21.38 -10.47
N HIS A 28 -4.70 -20.65 -11.56
CA HIS A 28 -3.94 -20.74 -12.79
C HIS A 28 -2.61 -19.98 -12.68
N LYS A 29 -1.55 -20.73 -12.39
CA LYS A 29 -0.20 -20.19 -12.14
C LYS A 29 0.41 -19.37 -13.29
N ASP A 30 -0.03 -19.59 -14.51
CA ASP A 30 0.54 -18.96 -15.72
C ASP A 30 -0.41 -17.88 -16.30
N LEU A 31 -1.39 -17.39 -15.53
CA LEU A 31 -2.44 -16.47 -16.00
C LEU A 31 -1.88 -15.21 -16.69
N TYR A 32 -0.80 -14.62 -16.16
CA TYR A 32 -0.17 -13.42 -16.73
C TYR A 32 1.23 -13.65 -17.31
N LYS A 33 1.70 -14.89 -17.40
CA LYS A 33 3.06 -15.24 -17.83
C LYS A 33 3.49 -14.61 -19.17
N THR A 34 2.57 -14.49 -20.11
CA THR A 34 2.85 -13.90 -21.44
C THR A 34 2.71 -12.39 -21.48
N LYS A 35 2.15 -11.78 -20.43
CA LYS A 35 1.93 -10.33 -20.31
C LYS A 35 3.02 -9.64 -19.50
N VAL A 36 3.64 -10.34 -18.54
CA VAL A 36 4.81 -9.86 -17.82
C VAL A 36 6.02 -9.84 -18.75
N LYS A 37 6.52 -8.65 -19.07
CA LYS A 37 7.71 -8.45 -19.91
C LYS A 37 8.90 -8.06 -19.03
N PRO A 38 10.15 -8.34 -19.47
CA PRO A 38 11.34 -7.80 -18.82
C PRO A 38 11.25 -6.26 -18.73
N ILE A 39 11.56 -5.72 -17.56
CA ILE A 39 11.55 -4.27 -17.33
C ILE A 39 12.78 -3.68 -18.06
N PRO A 40 12.59 -2.71 -18.97
CA PRO A 40 13.70 -2.05 -19.67
C PRO A 40 14.65 -1.32 -18.71
N GLU A 41 15.91 -1.16 -19.11
CA GLU A 41 16.88 -0.34 -18.38
C GLU A 41 16.65 1.17 -18.58
N THR A 42 16.02 1.55 -19.69
CA THR A 42 15.75 2.95 -20.08
C THR A 42 14.35 3.09 -20.63
N PHE A 43 13.76 4.28 -20.47
CA PHE A 43 12.38 4.55 -20.87
C PHE A 43 12.31 5.83 -21.70
N SER A 44 11.50 5.82 -22.76
CA SER A 44 11.29 6.99 -23.63
C SER A 44 10.35 8.02 -23.02
N SER A 45 9.50 7.61 -22.07
CA SER A 45 8.52 8.48 -21.41
C SER A 45 8.16 8.00 -20.00
N THR A 46 7.58 8.89 -19.20
CA THR A 46 7.00 8.56 -17.89
C THR A 46 5.91 7.51 -17.99
N LYS A 47 5.08 7.60 -19.04
CA LYS A 47 4.02 6.64 -19.32
C LYS A 47 4.57 5.24 -19.56
N GLU A 48 5.58 5.11 -20.44
CA GLU A 48 6.21 3.80 -20.72
C GLU A 48 6.81 3.19 -19.44
N TYR A 49 7.44 4.03 -18.60
CA TYR A 49 7.92 3.60 -17.29
C TYR A 49 6.79 3.06 -16.42
N MET A 50 5.73 3.82 -16.19
CA MET A 50 4.60 3.38 -15.35
C MET A 50 3.93 2.11 -15.90
N ASP A 51 3.67 2.08 -17.20
CA ASP A 51 3.02 0.96 -17.89
C ASP A 51 3.83 -0.34 -17.73
N SER A 52 5.17 -0.25 -17.65
CA SER A 52 6.04 -1.42 -17.50
C SER A 52 5.88 -2.15 -16.17
N PHE A 53 5.38 -1.47 -15.12
CA PHE A 53 5.17 -2.05 -13.79
C PHE A 53 3.74 -2.55 -13.55
N ILE A 54 2.79 -2.26 -14.45
CA ILE A 54 1.38 -2.68 -14.30
C ILE A 54 1.26 -4.20 -14.23
N TYR A 55 1.78 -4.93 -15.22
CA TYR A 55 1.68 -6.40 -15.24
C TYR A 55 2.51 -7.09 -14.15
N PRO A 56 3.74 -6.64 -13.81
CA PRO A 56 4.45 -7.14 -12.64
C PRO A 56 3.63 -7.01 -11.34
N LEU A 57 2.97 -5.87 -11.12
CA LEU A 57 2.12 -5.67 -9.94
C LEU A 57 0.89 -6.61 -9.96
N ILE A 58 0.25 -6.76 -11.11
CA ILE A 58 -0.89 -7.69 -11.27
C ILE A 58 -0.47 -9.13 -10.97
N GLU A 59 0.67 -9.57 -11.48
CA GLU A 59 1.20 -10.92 -11.24
C GLU A 59 1.58 -11.13 -9.78
N GLU A 60 2.23 -10.15 -9.13
CA GLU A 60 2.53 -10.20 -7.69
C GLU A 60 1.25 -10.35 -6.86
N THR A 61 0.24 -9.52 -7.17
CA THR A 61 -1.08 -9.55 -6.52
C THR A 61 -1.78 -10.89 -6.72
N HIS A 62 -1.76 -11.42 -7.95
CA HIS A 62 -2.33 -12.71 -8.29
C HIS A 62 -1.63 -13.85 -7.56
N CYS A 63 -0.30 -13.84 -7.52
CA CYS A 63 0.51 -14.84 -6.84
C CYS A 63 0.21 -14.84 -5.34
N GLY A 64 0.22 -13.67 -4.70
CA GLY A 64 -0.12 -13.51 -3.28
C GLY A 64 -1.50 -14.05 -2.94
N LEU A 65 -2.53 -13.72 -3.75
CA LEU A 65 -3.86 -14.27 -3.57
C LEU A 65 -3.91 -15.80 -3.77
N SER A 66 -3.20 -16.30 -4.78
CA SER A 66 -3.10 -17.73 -5.08
C SER A 66 -2.49 -18.53 -3.92
N GLU A 67 -1.45 -17.99 -3.28
CA GLU A 67 -0.83 -18.58 -2.11
C GLU A 67 -1.79 -18.61 -0.91
N SER A 68 -2.48 -17.49 -0.65
CA SER A 68 -3.50 -17.43 0.40
C SER A 68 -4.63 -18.42 0.20
N ILE A 69 -5.13 -18.58 -1.03
CA ILE A 69 -6.16 -19.57 -1.36
C ILE A 69 -5.64 -20.99 -1.14
N LYS A 70 -4.41 -21.31 -1.54
CA LYS A 70 -3.80 -22.64 -1.30
C LYS A 70 -3.67 -22.93 0.20
N ALA A 71 -3.41 -21.91 1.01
CA ALA A 71 -3.28 -21.99 2.46
C ALA A 71 -4.61 -21.82 3.22
N VAL A 72 -5.77 -21.74 2.54
CA VAL A 72 -7.06 -21.35 3.14
C VAL A 72 -7.50 -22.21 4.35
N HIS A 73 -7.05 -23.47 4.41
CA HIS A 73 -7.34 -24.37 5.52
C HIS A 73 -6.71 -23.94 6.86
N HIS A 74 -5.68 -23.08 6.81
CA HIS A 74 -5.07 -22.43 7.97
C HIS A 74 -5.52 -20.97 8.12
N ALA A 75 -6.39 -20.47 7.24
CA ALA A 75 -6.82 -19.08 7.28
C ALA A 75 -7.62 -18.79 8.56
N ARG A 76 -7.40 -17.58 9.09
CA ARG A 76 -8.23 -17.04 10.18
C ARG A 76 -9.64 -16.86 9.64
N ALA A 77 -10.63 -17.33 10.39
CA ALA A 77 -12.03 -17.21 10.00
C ALA A 77 -12.88 -16.81 11.21
N ARG A 78 -13.99 -16.11 10.96
CA ARG A 78 -14.96 -15.70 11.98
C ARG A 78 -16.39 -15.85 11.45
N GLU A 79 -17.29 -16.34 12.30
CA GLU A 79 -18.71 -16.49 11.97
C GLU A 79 -19.41 -15.12 11.89
N ILE A 80 -20.27 -15.00 10.90
CA ILE A 80 -21.10 -13.82 10.64
C ILE A 80 -22.42 -13.99 11.39
N TRP A 81 -22.80 -12.94 12.11
CA TRP A 81 -24.09 -12.83 12.77
C TRP A 81 -25.17 -12.27 11.85
N THR A 82 -24.88 -11.16 11.17
CA THR A 82 -25.80 -10.50 10.25
C THR A 82 -25.07 -9.90 9.06
N VAL A 83 -25.73 -9.92 7.91
CA VAL A 83 -25.33 -9.19 6.70
C VAL A 83 -26.48 -8.28 6.31
N ASN A 84 -26.20 -6.98 6.22
CA ASN A 84 -27.18 -5.97 5.82
C ASN A 84 -26.66 -5.20 4.61
N ILE A 85 -27.56 -4.79 3.72
CA ILE A 85 -27.23 -3.89 2.61
C ILE A 85 -26.78 -2.54 3.19
N SER A 86 -25.66 -1.99 2.70
CA SER A 86 -25.23 -0.65 3.11
C SER A 86 -26.01 0.44 2.39
N LYS A 87 -26.02 1.65 2.96
CA LYS A 87 -26.65 2.83 2.34
C LYS A 87 -26.04 3.18 0.98
N ASP A 88 -24.76 2.84 0.82
CA ASP A 88 -23.99 3.11 -0.40
C ASP A 88 -24.16 2.01 -1.47
N PHE A 89 -25.01 1.00 -1.23
CA PHE A 89 -25.25 -0.09 -2.18
C PHE A 89 -25.96 0.39 -3.46
N LYS A 90 -25.25 0.33 -4.60
CA LYS A 90 -25.76 0.69 -5.93
C LYS A 90 -25.27 -0.32 -6.99
N PRO A 91 -26.08 -1.35 -7.29
CA PRO A 91 -25.70 -2.32 -8.31
C PRO A 91 -25.63 -1.66 -9.70
N PRO A 92 -24.79 -2.18 -10.62
CA PRO A 92 -24.07 -3.45 -10.51
C PRO A 92 -22.69 -3.38 -9.84
N MET A 93 -22.10 -2.18 -9.67
CA MET A 93 -20.69 -2.05 -9.23
C MET A 93 -20.55 -1.84 -7.72
N ASP A 94 -21.39 -1.00 -7.10
CA ASP A 94 -21.23 -0.62 -5.70
C ASP A 94 -21.96 -1.62 -4.78
N LEU A 95 -21.40 -2.82 -4.61
CA LEU A 95 -22.00 -3.89 -3.81
C LEU A 95 -21.57 -3.82 -2.34
N TYR A 96 -21.95 -2.73 -1.66
CA TYR A 96 -21.60 -2.49 -0.26
C TYR A 96 -22.51 -3.20 0.75
N TYR A 97 -21.92 -3.88 1.72
CA TYR A 97 -22.63 -4.58 2.80
C TYR A 97 -22.04 -4.27 4.17
N ASN A 98 -22.89 -4.18 5.19
CA ASN A 98 -22.52 -4.12 6.59
C ASN A 98 -22.62 -5.52 7.20
N ILE A 99 -21.50 -6.03 7.72
CA ILE A 99 -21.40 -7.34 8.36
C ILE A 99 -21.21 -7.13 9.85
N SER A 100 -22.00 -7.82 10.68
CA SER A 100 -21.72 -7.98 12.11
C SER A 100 -21.23 -9.40 12.35
N MET A 101 -20.13 -9.56 13.08
CA MET A 101 -19.58 -10.88 13.44
C MET A 101 -19.97 -11.25 14.88
N ASN A 102 -19.73 -12.51 15.27
CA ASN A 102 -20.06 -12.99 16.61
C ASN A 102 -18.95 -12.67 17.63
N ARG A 103 -19.35 -12.26 18.85
CA ARG A 103 -18.45 -12.05 20.00
C ARG A 103 -18.11 -13.42 20.57
N SER A 104 -16.82 -13.75 20.64
CA SER A 104 -16.40 -14.91 21.41
C SER A 104 -16.76 -14.67 22.89
N SER A 105 -17.70 -15.46 23.43
CA SER A 105 -18.09 -15.40 24.83
C SER A 105 -17.02 -15.93 25.80
N ASP A 106 -15.98 -16.61 25.29
CA ASP A 106 -14.93 -17.21 26.12
C ASP A 106 -13.55 -16.62 25.81
N ASP A 107 -13.05 -15.86 26.79
CA ASP A 107 -11.79 -15.09 26.87
C ASP A 107 -10.50 -15.94 26.75
N SER A 108 -10.62 -17.25 26.50
CA SER A 108 -9.49 -18.19 26.43
C SER A 108 -9.13 -18.68 25.02
N SER A 109 -9.88 -18.25 23.98
CA SER A 109 -9.71 -18.77 22.59
C SER A 109 -9.49 -17.70 21.52
N LEU A 110 -9.13 -16.46 21.91
CA LEU A 110 -8.84 -15.37 20.95
C LEU A 110 -7.63 -15.66 20.05
N GLN A 111 -6.78 -16.63 20.42
CA GLN A 111 -5.59 -17.00 19.66
C GLN A 111 -5.98 -17.76 18.38
N GLY A 112 -6.22 -17.00 17.31
CA GLY A 112 -6.52 -17.53 15.96
C GLY A 112 -7.84 -17.07 15.34
N MET A 113 -8.61 -16.19 16.00
CA MET A 113 -9.75 -15.55 15.34
C MET A 113 -9.32 -14.44 14.38
N TYR A 114 -10.07 -14.29 13.29
CA TYR A 114 -9.86 -13.20 12.35
C TYR A 114 -10.27 -11.87 13.00
N GLU A 115 -9.38 -10.89 13.02
CA GLU A 115 -9.67 -9.50 13.39
C GLU A 115 -9.58 -8.66 12.11
N PRO A 116 -10.67 -8.00 11.69
CA PRO A 116 -10.67 -7.28 10.43
C PRO A 116 -9.88 -5.98 10.49
N GLU A 117 -9.12 -5.74 9.43
CA GLU A 117 -8.44 -4.48 9.18
C GLU A 117 -8.91 -3.85 7.86
N PHE A 118 -8.69 -2.55 7.73
CA PHE A 118 -8.98 -1.82 6.50
C PHE A 118 -8.15 -2.39 5.34
N GLY A 119 -8.82 -2.71 4.22
CA GLY A 119 -8.21 -3.27 3.02
C GLY A 119 -7.91 -4.76 3.07
N ASP A 120 -8.38 -5.46 4.11
CA ASP A 120 -8.37 -6.91 4.12
C ASP A 120 -9.22 -7.44 2.97
N LEU A 121 -8.65 -8.33 2.17
CA LEU A 121 -9.38 -9.16 1.24
C LEU A 121 -9.86 -10.41 1.98
N ILE A 122 -11.16 -10.67 1.87
CA ILE A 122 -11.83 -11.75 2.55
C ILE A 122 -12.63 -12.60 1.56
N ALA A 123 -12.80 -13.88 1.87
CA ALA A 123 -13.83 -14.71 1.26
C ALA A 123 -15.03 -14.84 2.20
N LEU A 124 -16.23 -14.92 1.61
CA LEU A 124 -17.44 -15.32 2.33
C LEU A 124 -17.80 -16.76 1.99
N THR A 125 -17.96 -17.60 3.02
CA THR A 125 -18.21 -19.04 2.86
C THR A 125 -19.30 -19.55 3.80
N GLU A 126 -20.05 -20.57 3.39
CA GLU A 126 -21.04 -21.27 4.24
C GLU A 126 -20.42 -22.14 5.35
N VAL A 127 -19.11 -22.39 5.28
CA VAL A 127 -18.39 -23.19 6.26
C VAL A 127 -17.03 -22.58 6.54
N ARG A 128 -16.46 -22.90 7.70
CA ARG A 128 -15.03 -22.69 7.93
C ARG A 128 -14.24 -23.58 6.94
N PRO A 129 -13.45 -23.01 6.02
CA PRO A 129 -12.77 -23.81 5.00
C PRO A 129 -11.75 -24.78 5.61
N LYS A 130 -11.74 -26.01 5.11
CA LYS A 130 -10.71 -27.03 5.37
C LYS A 130 -9.93 -27.39 4.11
N CYS A 131 -10.43 -26.99 2.96
CA CYS A 131 -9.78 -27.13 1.67
C CYS A 131 -10.27 -26.07 0.69
N ILE A 132 -9.59 -25.95 -0.46
CA ILE A 132 -9.90 -24.96 -1.51
C ILE A 132 -11.35 -25.12 -2.03
N ARG A 133 -11.87 -26.35 -2.11
CA ARG A 133 -13.23 -26.61 -2.61
C ARG A 133 -14.33 -26.02 -1.71
N ASP A 134 -13.99 -25.70 -0.46
CA ASP A 134 -14.94 -25.06 0.45
C ASP A 134 -15.21 -23.60 0.10
N LEU A 135 -14.38 -22.99 -0.75
CA LEU A 135 -14.54 -21.63 -1.27
C LEU A 135 -15.52 -21.52 -2.43
N ASP A 136 -15.83 -22.62 -3.13
CA ASP A 136 -16.67 -22.61 -4.34
C ASP A 136 -17.64 -23.80 -4.32
N ARG A 137 -18.67 -23.68 -3.48
CA ARG A 137 -19.72 -24.69 -3.31
C ARG A 137 -20.93 -24.33 -4.16
N PRO A 138 -21.77 -25.30 -4.59
CA PRO A 138 -22.93 -25.02 -5.45
C PRO A 138 -23.90 -23.96 -4.91
N LYS A 139 -24.03 -23.84 -3.58
CA LYS A 139 -24.90 -22.86 -2.91
C LYS A 139 -24.16 -21.59 -2.45
N SER A 140 -22.83 -21.67 -2.35
CA SER A 140 -21.93 -20.59 -1.94
C SER A 140 -20.75 -20.58 -2.92
N PRO A 141 -20.96 -20.04 -4.12
CA PRO A 141 -19.90 -19.93 -5.11
C PRO A 141 -18.84 -18.93 -4.64
N TYR A 142 -17.66 -18.98 -5.26
CA TYR A 142 -16.54 -18.10 -4.94
C TYR A 142 -16.95 -16.62 -4.94
N LEU A 143 -16.91 -16.03 -3.75
CA LEU A 143 -17.25 -14.63 -3.46
C LEU A 143 -16.20 -14.06 -2.52
N ILE A 144 -15.55 -12.99 -2.99
CA ILE A 144 -14.56 -12.23 -2.23
C ILE A 144 -15.06 -10.82 -2.00
N ALA A 145 -14.50 -10.17 -0.99
CA ALA A 145 -14.82 -8.79 -0.67
C ALA A 145 -13.60 -8.08 -0.07
N VAL A 146 -13.55 -6.76 -0.20
CA VAL A 146 -12.55 -5.92 0.46
C VAL A 146 -13.19 -5.18 1.61
N VAL A 147 -12.54 -5.17 2.78
CA VAL A 147 -12.97 -4.41 3.95
C VAL A 147 -12.72 -2.92 3.72
N GLN A 148 -13.79 -2.13 3.73
CA GLN A 148 -13.80 -0.69 3.43
C GLN A 148 -13.80 0.15 4.70
N ARG A 149 -14.52 -0.28 5.73
CA ARG A 149 -14.57 0.39 7.02
C ARG A 149 -14.61 -0.66 8.12
N VAL A 150 -13.85 -0.41 9.18
CA VAL A 150 -13.93 -1.17 10.44
C VAL A 150 -14.57 -0.24 11.46
N GLY A 151 -15.58 -0.72 12.17
CA GLY A 151 -16.23 0.07 13.21
C GLY A 151 -15.31 0.35 14.39
N ASP A 152 -15.75 1.24 15.29
CA ASP A 152 -15.01 1.61 16.50
C ASP A 152 -14.68 0.40 17.38
N TYR A 153 -13.66 0.53 18.23
CA TYR A 153 -13.20 -0.53 19.13
C TYR A 153 -14.36 -1.24 19.85
N GLY A 154 -14.42 -2.56 19.65
CA GLY A 154 -15.47 -3.43 20.21
C GLY A 154 -16.75 -3.51 19.38
N SER A 155 -16.97 -2.66 18.39
CA SER A 155 -18.02 -2.88 17.40
C SER A 155 -17.52 -3.94 16.42
N GLU A 156 -18.08 -5.14 16.49
CA GLU A 156 -17.72 -6.25 15.60
C GLU A 156 -18.34 -6.09 14.21
N LYS A 157 -18.33 -4.85 13.72
CA LYS A 157 -19.01 -4.40 12.53
C LYS A 157 -17.98 -3.94 11.53
N ILE A 158 -18.14 -4.41 10.30
CA ILE A 158 -17.36 -3.96 9.17
C ILE A 158 -18.30 -3.60 8.03
N GLU A 159 -17.86 -2.68 7.20
CA GLU A 159 -18.42 -2.50 5.87
C GLU A 159 -17.46 -3.08 4.85
N ILE A 160 -18.01 -3.82 3.89
CA ILE A 160 -17.27 -4.47 2.82
C ILE A 160 -17.80 -4.03 1.46
N LEU A 161 -16.93 -4.09 0.46
CA LEU A 161 -17.31 -4.07 -0.96
C LEU A 161 -17.15 -5.49 -1.51
N ALA A 162 -18.25 -6.10 -1.95
CA ALA A 162 -18.26 -7.47 -2.45
C ALA A 162 -18.06 -7.57 -3.96
N SER A 163 -17.42 -8.65 -4.43
CA SER A 163 -17.22 -8.92 -5.85
C SER A 163 -18.51 -9.31 -6.58
N LYS A 164 -19.49 -9.84 -5.86
CA LYS A 164 -20.78 -10.33 -6.39
C LYS A 164 -21.89 -10.09 -5.35
N PRO A 165 -23.16 -10.01 -5.79
CA PRO A 165 -24.28 -9.84 -4.87
C PRO A 165 -24.38 -11.01 -3.89
N ILE A 166 -24.50 -10.69 -2.59
CA ILE A 166 -24.76 -11.68 -1.54
C ILE A 166 -26.26 -12.00 -1.55
N VAL A 167 -26.62 -13.28 -1.70
CA VAL A 167 -28.02 -13.72 -1.67
C VAL A 167 -28.50 -13.78 -0.22
N LEU A 168 -29.13 -12.70 0.25
CA LEU A 168 -29.57 -12.53 1.65
C LEU A 168 -30.82 -13.34 2.03
N GLY A 169 -31.50 -13.96 1.05
CA GLY A 169 -32.81 -14.64 1.23
C GLY A 169 -32.83 -15.83 2.19
N GLU A 170 -31.68 -16.35 2.61
CA GLU A 170 -31.55 -17.39 3.65
C GLU A 170 -30.99 -16.84 4.99
N TYR A 171 -30.67 -15.54 5.09
CA TYR A 171 -29.86 -14.94 6.16
C TYR A 171 -30.51 -13.72 6.86
N GLY A 172 -31.75 -13.37 6.50
CA GLY A 172 -32.54 -12.29 7.13
C GLY A 172 -33.29 -12.75 8.39
N ASP A 173 -33.55 -11.78 9.28
CA ASP A 173 -34.23 -11.80 10.59
C ASP A 173 -34.60 -13.14 11.24
N ARG A 174 -34.15 -13.30 12.49
CA ARG A 174 -34.36 -14.47 13.36
C ARG A 174 -35.85 -14.73 13.62
N LEU A 175 -36.48 -15.56 12.78
CA LEU A 175 -37.66 -16.33 13.18
C LEU A 175 -37.21 -17.70 13.69
N GLU A 176 -37.68 -18.05 14.88
CA GLU A 176 -37.08 -18.97 15.87
C GLU A 176 -36.94 -20.45 15.47
N ASP A 177 -37.32 -20.90 14.27
CA ASP A 177 -37.48 -22.34 13.98
C ASP A 177 -36.73 -22.89 12.74
N LYS A 178 -35.81 -22.13 12.12
CA LYS A 178 -34.92 -22.68 11.08
C LYS A 178 -33.46 -22.44 11.45
N LYS A 179 -32.69 -23.53 11.57
CA LYS A 179 -31.22 -23.51 11.68
C LYS A 179 -30.66 -22.72 10.48
N GLN A 180 -30.35 -21.46 10.71
CA GLN A 180 -29.80 -20.57 9.70
C GLN A 180 -28.43 -21.11 9.30
N GLN A 181 -28.10 -21.10 8.01
CA GLN A 181 -26.76 -21.47 7.57
C GLN A 181 -25.78 -20.42 8.11
N SER A 182 -24.72 -20.87 8.78
CA SER A 182 -23.69 -19.98 9.32
C SER A 182 -22.80 -19.51 8.17
N LEU A 183 -22.71 -18.20 7.92
CA LEU A 183 -21.69 -17.66 7.03
C LEU A 183 -20.41 -17.37 7.82
N PHE A 184 -19.28 -17.46 7.14
CA PHE A 184 -17.96 -17.16 7.69
C PHE A 184 -17.26 -16.13 6.82
N VAL A 185 -16.58 -15.20 7.49
CA VAL A 185 -15.53 -14.38 6.88
C VAL A 185 -14.22 -15.13 7.01
N VAL A 186 -13.48 -15.25 5.91
CA VAL A 186 -12.18 -15.94 5.84
C VAL A 186 -11.13 -14.97 5.30
N TYR A 187 -10.07 -14.75 6.06
CA TYR A 187 -8.99 -13.85 5.68
C TYR A 187 -8.15 -14.40 4.53
N LEU A 188 -7.94 -13.61 3.47
CA LEU A 188 -7.11 -13.96 2.31
C LEU A 188 -5.86 -13.08 2.15
N GLY A 189 -5.70 -12.02 2.94
CA GLY A 189 -4.56 -11.10 2.84
C GLY A 189 -4.99 -9.65 2.97
N ASN A 190 -4.02 -8.75 3.11
CA ASN A 190 -4.26 -7.30 3.06
C ASN A 190 -3.55 -6.74 1.83
N PHE A 191 -4.31 -6.13 0.93
CA PHE A 191 -3.82 -5.69 -0.38
C PHE A 191 -3.63 -4.18 -0.48
N ILE A 192 -3.53 -3.47 0.65
CA ILE A 192 -3.39 -2.01 0.65
C ILE A 192 -2.09 -1.56 0.01
N THR A 193 -1.02 -2.32 0.17
CA THR A 193 0.28 -1.98 -0.45
C THR A 193 0.16 -2.00 -1.97
N GLU A 194 -0.44 -3.05 -2.52
CA GLU A 194 -0.65 -3.25 -3.94
C GLU A 194 -1.57 -2.17 -4.51
N ILE A 195 -2.64 -1.83 -3.79
CA ILE A 195 -3.58 -0.76 -4.15
C ILE A 195 -2.89 0.62 -4.14
N ARG A 196 -2.00 0.88 -3.19
CA ARG A 196 -1.20 2.11 -3.14
C ARG A 196 -0.23 2.19 -4.31
N ILE A 197 0.45 1.10 -4.65
CA ILE A 197 1.35 1.04 -5.80
C ILE A 197 0.55 1.27 -7.09
N TRP A 198 -0.59 0.58 -7.26
CA TRP A 198 -1.48 0.78 -8.42
C TRP A 198 -1.88 2.25 -8.57
N THR A 199 -2.33 2.87 -7.48
CA THR A 199 -2.70 4.29 -7.47
C THR A 199 -1.52 5.19 -7.87
N ALA A 200 -0.31 4.89 -7.37
CA ALA A 200 0.89 5.64 -7.73
C ALA A 200 1.26 5.47 -9.22
N LEU A 201 1.14 4.27 -9.77
CA LEU A 201 1.39 4.00 -11.20
C LEU A 201 0.37 4.75 -12.08
N MET A 202 -0.90 4.76 -11.67
CA MET A 202 -1.97 5.42 -12.42
C MET A 202 -2.02 6.94 -12.21
N SER A 203 -1.22 7.50 -11.30
CA SER A 203 -1.24 8.93 -10.94
C SER A 203 -0.88 9.90 -12.09
N GLU A 204 -0.27 9.42 -13.17
CA GLU A 204 -0.08 10.23 -14.39
C GLU A 204 -1.44 10.66 -14.99
N LEU A 205 -2.48 9.84 -14.82
CA LEU A 205 -3.85 10.17 -15.21
C LEU A 205 -4.48 11.26 -14.30
N GLU A 206 -3.94 11.45 -13.10
CA GLU A 206 -4.47 12.40 -12.09
C GLU A 206 -3.73 13.75 -12.05
N GLY A 207 -2.78 13.99 -12.95
CA GLY A 207 -2.10 15.30 -13.07
C GLY A 207 -1.09 15.62 -11.96
N GLY A 208 -0.50 14.60 -11.32
CA GLY A 208 0.53 14.77 -10.29
C GLY A 208 1.83 15.43 -10.77
N ASN A 209 2.64 15.96 -9.84
CA ASN A 209 3.96 16.52 -10.16
C ASN A 209 4.98 15.40 -10.44
N MET A 210 5.35 15.25 -11.72
CA MET A 210 6.26 14.20 -12.19
C MET A 210 7.72 14.65 -12.35
N ASN A 211 8.09 15.84 -11.85
CA ASN A 211 9.39 16.42 -12.18
C ASN A 211 10.58 15.59 -11.69
N ILE A 212 10.46 14.98 -10.50
CA ILE A 212 11.49 14.08 -9.96
C ILE A 212 11.62 12.84 -10.84
N ILE A 213 10.49 12.22 -11.21
CA ILE A 213 10.47 11.01 -12.04
C ILE A 213 11.04 11.30 -13.42
N LYS A 214 10.64 12.41 -14.06
CA LYS A 214 11.20 12.84 -15.35
C LYS A 214 12.71 12.99 -15.29
N ARG A 215 13.26 13.56 -14.21
CA ARG A 215 14.69 13.71 -14.03
C ARG A 215 15.42 12.38 -13.77
N VAL A 216 14.76 11.40 -13.16
CA VAL A 216 15.32 10.05 -13.01
C VAL A 216 15.33 9.30 -14.34
N LEU A 217 14.26 9.42 -15.14
CA LEU A 217 14.12 8.69 -16.41
C LEU A 217 14.95 9.26 -17.55
N GLN A 218 15.12 10.59 -17.59
CA GLN A 218 15.92 11.29 -18.59
C GLN A 218 17.15 11.87 -17.90
N PRO A 219 18.22 11.07 -17.76
CA PRO A 219 19.45 11.60 -17.22
C PRO A 219 20.07 12.59 -18.20
N ASP A 220 19.76 13.88 -18.03
CA ASP A 220 20.42 14.96 -18.76
C ASP A 220 21.94 14.88 -18.54
N SER A 221 22.72 15.35 -19.51
CA SER A 221 24.18 15.44 -19.39
C SER A 221 24.67 16.35 -18.24
N THR A 222 23.74 17.08 -17.60
CA THR A 222 23.98 17.95 -16.43
C THR A 222 23.69 17.25 -15.09
N ILE A 223 23.40 15.94 -15.09
CA ILE A 223 23.24 15.18 -13.85
C ILE A 223 24.54 15.19 -13.05
N GLY A 224 24.44 15.73 -11.83
CA GLY A 224 25.56 15.91 -10.92
C GLY A 224 26.08 17.34 -10.85
N GLU A 225 25.73 18.20 -11.82
CA GLU A 225 26.18 19.60 -11.84
C GLU A 225 25.37 20.48 -10.88
N ASN A 226 26.08 21.30 -10.11
CA ASN A 226 25.45 22.30 -9.26
C ASN A 226 24.75 23.36 -10.12
N CYS A 227 23.66 23.91 -9.61
CA CYS A 227 22.95 24.97 -10.32
C CYS A 227 23.88 26.18 -10.50
N THR A 228 24.23 26.49 -11.76
CA THR A 228 25.10 27.60 -12.11
C THR A 228 24.53 28.94 -11.66
N SER A 229 23.20 29.10 -11.67
CA SER A 229 22.51 30.29 -11.16
C SER A 229 22.65 30.47 -9.65
N CYS A 230 22.71 29.37 -8.87
CA CYS A 230 22.88 29.44 -7.42
C CYS A 230 24.32 29.76 -7.00
N SER A 231 25.32 29.47 -7.83
CA SER A 231 26.73 29.73 -7.53
C SER A 231 27.07 31.22 -7.39
N PHE A 232 26.18 32.12 -7.80
CA PHE A 232 26.36 33.58 -7.75
C PHE A 232 25.67 34.25 -6.55
N GLU A 233 24.99 33.50 -5.67
CA GLU A 233 24.29 34.06 -4.51
C GLU A 233 25.15 34.02 -3.23
N GLU A 234 25.33 35.17 -2.57
CA GLU A 234 26.04 35.31 -1.27
C GLU A 234 25.41 34.46 -0.15
N SER A 235 24.10 34.21 -0.22
CA SER A 235 23.31 33.41 0.72
C SER A 235 23.82 31.98 0.90
N ASN A 236 24.51 31.41 -0.10
CA ASN A 236 25.01 30.05 -0.04
C ASN A 236 26.19 29.86 0.92
N ARG A 237 27.03 30.91 1.11
CA ARG A 237 28.18 30.82 2.03
C ARG A 237 27.75 30.86 3.50
N ASP A 238 26.75 31.68 3.81
CA ASP A 238 26.17 31.77 5.16
C ASP A 238 25.49 30.45 5.55
N VAL A 239 24.71 29.88 4.64
CA VAL A 239 24.12 28.54 4.82
C VAL A 239 25.21 27.49 4.98
N GLU A 240 26.24 27.47 4.14
CA GLU A 240 27.32 26.47 4.26
C GLU A 240 27.95 26.51 5.66
N SER A 241 28.24 27.71 6.18
CA SER A 241 28.77 27.89 7.53
C SER A 241 27.81 27.40 8.61
N GLU A 242 26.50 27.67 8.47
CA GLU A 242 25.47 27.24 9.40
C GLU A 242 25.31 25.71 9.41
N VAL A 243 25.36 25.08 8.23
CA VAL A 243 25.32 23.62 8.10
C VAL A 243 26.56 23.01 8.74
N ARG A 244 27.77 23.50 8.44
CA ARG A 244 29.01 22.97 9.02
C ARG A 244 28.99 23.06 10.55
N ASN A 245 28.53 24.19 11.09
CA ASN A 245 28.33 24.38 12.53
C ASN A 245 27.28 23.42 13.09
N ALA A 246 26.14 23.25 12.41
CA ALA A 246 25.07 22.36 12.82
C ALA A 246 25.45 20.87 12.78
N THR A 247 26.31 20.47 11.83
CA THR A 247 26.77 19.09 11.68
C THR A 247 27.94 18.74 12.60
N SER A 248 28.64 19.74 13.16
CA SER A 248 29.80 19.53 14.03
C SER A 248 29.51 18.64 15.24
N THR A 249 28.28 18.73 15.78
CA THR A 249 27.80 17.92 16.91
C THR A 249 27.67 16.43 16.56
N PHE A 250 27.48 16.11 15.29
CA PHE A 250 27.31 14.74 14.83
C PHE A 250 28.64 14.04 14.54
N LYS A 251 29.79 14.74 14.52
CA LYS A 251 31.10 14.13 14.19
C LYS A 251 31.05 13.33 12.89
N LEU A 252 30.55 13.97 11.82
CA LEU A 252 30.56 13.39 10.48
C LEU A 252 32.00 13.35 9.96
N ASP A 253 32.32 12.36 9.13
CA ASP A 253 33.54 12.41 8.32
C ASP A 253 33.35 13.36 7.12
N ASP A 254 34.45 13.66 6.42
CA ASP A 254 34.46 14.62 5.31
C ASP A 254 33.45 14.21 4.21
N SER A 255 33.37 12.91 3.88
CA SER A 255 32.47 12.41 2.84
C SER A 255 30.99 12.55 3.22
N GLN A 256 30.66 12.30 4.49
CA GLN A 256 29.32 12.46 5.03
C GLN A 256 28.94 13.95 5.11
N GLN A 257 29.88 14.80 5.50
CA GLN A 257 29.68 16.24 5.58
C GLN A 257 29.43 16.84 4.20
N ASP A 258 30.23 16.47 3.20
CA ASP A 258 30.06 16.90 1.81
C ASP A 258 28.72 16.43 1.22
N ALA A 259 28.30 15.21 1.54
CA ALA A 259 26.98 14.70 1.13
C ALA A 259 25.83 15.53 1.73
N VAL A 260 25.89 15.85 3.04
CA VAL A 260 24.88 16.70 3.70
C VAL A 260 24.85 18.09 3.08
N LEU A 261 26.02 18.72 2.89
CA LEU A 261 26.14 20.05 2.28
C LEU A 261 25.58 20.07 0.86
N SER A 262 25.94 19.07 0.04
CA SER A 262 25.44 18.96 -1.33
C SER A 262 23.91 18.84 -1.36
N CYS A 263 23.32 18.02 -0.49
CA CYS A 263 21.87 17.86 -0.38
C CYS A 263 21.16 19.13 0.10
N VAL A 264 21.73 19.84 1.07
CA VAL A 264 21.18 21.11 1.58
C VAL A 264 21.19 22.20 0.50
N ALA A 265 22.33 22.41 -0.16
CA ALA A 265 22.44 23.38 -1.25
C ALA A 265 21.44 23.06 -2.37
N THR A 266 21.27 21.78 -2.65
CA THR A 266 20.30 21.27 -3.61
C THR A 266 18.85 21.56 -3.19
N GLY A 267 18.50 21.38 -1.92
CA GLY A 267 17.16 21.66 -1.38
C GLY A 267 16.79 23.15 -1.31
N LEU A 268 17.78 24.04 -1.31
CA LEU A 268 17.56 25.50 -1.36
C LEU A 268 17.38 26.02 -2.80
N CYS A 269 17.82 25.27 -3.80
CA CYS A 269 17.72 25.67 -5.20
C CYS A 269 16.25 25.62 -5.67
N ARG A 270 15.75 26.77 -6.15
CA ARG A 270 14.40 26.90 -6.74
C ARG A 270 14.38 26.82 -8.27
N HIS A 271 15.54 26.74 -8.90
CA HIS A 271 15.68 26.79 -10.35
C HIS A 271 15.43 25.44 -11.04
N GLN A 272 15.67 24.33 -10.32
CA GLN A 272 15.56 22.99 -10.89
C GLN A 272 15.21 21.95 -9.83
N ASN A 273 14.40 20.94 -10.20
CA ASN A 273 14.13 19.77 -9.36
C ASN A 273 15.27 18.80 -9.47
N THR A 274 15.82 18.26 -8.39
CA THR A 274 17.12 17.57 -8.38
C THR A 274 17.03 16.24 -7.63
N VAL A 275 17.89 15.30 -8.01
CA VAL A 275 17.99 13.99 -7.37
C VAL A 275 19.45 13.73 -7.02
N LYS A 276 19.68 13.29 -5.78
CA LYS A 276 21.01 12.95 -5.27
C LYS A 276 20.97 11.52 -4.74
N LEU A 277 21.95 10.71 -5.15
CA LEU A 277 22.14 9.36 -4.64
C LEU A 277 23.28 9.38 -3.62
N ILE A 278 22.99 9.02 -2.39
CA ILE A 278 24.00 8.77 -1.36
C ILE A 278 24.20 7.26 -1.28
N TRP A 279 25.40 6.80 -1.61
CA TRP A 279 25.77 5.39 -1.54
C TRP A 279 26.86 5.19 -0.50
N GLY A 280 26.78 4.08 0.24
CA GLY A 280 27.75 3.75 1.27
C GLY A 280 27.72 2.27 1.65
N PRO A 281 28.88 1.60 1.78
CA PRO A 281 28.97 0.23 2.28
C PRO A 281 28.31 0.00 3.66
N PRO A 282 28.14 -1.25 4.10
CA PRO A 282 27.72 -1.55 5.47
C PRO A 282 28.67 -0.90 6.50
N GLY A 283 28.10 -0.30 7.56
CA GLY A 283 28.88 0.34 8.62
C GLY A 283 29.35 1.78 8.35
N THR A 284 29.14 2.36 7.15
CA THR A 284 29.60 3.72 6.83
C THR A 284 28.72 4.86 7.37
N GLY A 285 27.86 4.57 8.35
CA GLY A 285 27.07 5.62 9.00
C GLY A 285 25.95 6.24 8.14
N LYS A 286 25.41 5.56 7.12
CA LYS A 286 24.32 6.08 6.27
C LYS A 286 23.16 6.71 7.06
N THR A 287 22.66 6.00 8.08
CA THR A 287 21.57 6.49 8.94
C THR A 287 21.97 7.77 9.67
N LYS A 288 23.21 7.85 10.15
CA LYS A 288 23.77 9.04 10.81
C LYS A 288 23.83 10.22 9.85
N THR A 289 24.27 10.01 8.60
CA THR A 289 24.27 11.04 7.55
C THR A 289 22.87 11.55 7.26
N VAL A 290 21.89 10.66 7.13
CA VAL A 290 20.48 11.03 6.90
C VAL A 290 19.91 11.80 8.09
N ALA A 291 20.13 11.33 9.32
CA ALA A 291 19.68 12.02 10.54
C ALA A 291 20.27 13.44 10.65
N SER A 292 21.56 13.60 10.35
CA SER A 292 22.20 14.92 10.31
C SER A 292 21.61 15.82 9.22
N LEU A 293 21.34 15.29 8.03
CA LEU A 293 20.66 16.04 6.96
C LEU A 293 19.26 16.51 7.40
N LEU A 294 18.47 15.62 8.01
CA LEU A 294 17.14 15.96 8.51
C LEU A 294 17.20 17.01 9.61
N PHE A 295 18.15 16.88 10.55
CA PHE A 295 18.35 17.88 11.59
C PHE A 295 18.61 19.27 10.99
N VAL A 296 19.49 19.36 9.98
CA VAL A 296 19.80 20.63 9.31
C VAL A 296 18.58 21.18 8.58
N LEU A 297 17.91 20.36 7.76
CA LEU A 297 16.73 20.78 6.99
C LEU A 297 15.59 21.26 7.90
N LEU A 298 15.32 20.55 9.00
CA LEU A 298 14.21 20.83 9.90
C LEU A 298 14.53 21.98 10.87
N MET A 299 15.69 21.95 11.53
CA MET A 299 15.99 22.84 12.64
C MET A 299 16.67 24.14 12.22
N LYS A 300 17.48 24.11 11.15
CA LYS A 300 18.21 25.28 10.66
C LYS A 300 17.46 25.98 9.54
N ILE A 301 17.06 25.20 8.54
CA ILE A 301 16.44 25.73 7.32
C ILE A 301 14.91 25.85 7.42
N LYS A 302 14.30 25.15 8.40
CA LYS A 302 12.84 25.09 8.60
C LYS A 302 12.09 24.63 7.35
N CYS A 303 12.68 23.70 6.62
CA CYS A 303 12.10 23.08 5.43
C CYS A 303 11.16 21.94 5.83
N ARG A 304 9.93 21.94 5.32
CA ARG A 304 9.02 20.79 5.46
C ARG A 304 9.61 19.62 4.69
N THR A 305 10.01 18.58 5.41
CA THR A 305 10.73 17.45 4.85
C THR A 305 9.91 16.18 5.03
N LEU A 306 9.78 15.37 3.96
CA LEU A 306 9.21 14.03 4.00
C LEU A 306 10.35 13.01 4.02
N THR A 307 10.32 12.09 4.98
CA THR A 307 11.28 10.99 5.08
C THR A 307 10.51 9.67 5.02
N CYS A 308 11.00 8.73 4.22
CA CYS A 308 10.40 7.41 4.08
C CYS A 308 11.49 6.34 4.17
N ALA A 309 11.13 5.16 4.69
CA ALA A 309 11.95 3.97 4.62
C ALA A 309 11.05 2.75 4.35
N PRO A 310 11.59 1.64 3.78
CA PRO A 310 10.79 0.48 3.42
C PRO A 310 10.19 -0.29 4.59
N THR A 311 10.75 -0.15 5.80
CA THR A 311 10.31 -0.87 7.01
C THR A 311 10.16 0.07 8.19
N ASP A 312 9.24 -0.25 9.10
CA ASP A 312 9.00 0.54 10.31
C ASP A 312 10.25 0.64 11.19
N ILE A 313 11.04 -0.43 11.29
CA ILE A 313 12.31 -0.44 12.03
C ILE A 313 13.28 0.59 11.46
N ALA A 314 13.35 0.72 10.13
CA ALA A 314 14.21 1.72 9.49
C ALA A 314 13.67 3.14 9.69
N VAL A 315 12.35 3.34 9.69
CA VAL A 315 11.73 4.63 10.04
C VAL A 315 12.07 5.02 11.47
N PHE A 316 11.87 4.11 12.43
CA PHE A 316 12.20 4.35 13.83
C PHE A 316 13.68 4.67 14.02
N GLY A 317 14.58 3.95 13.33
CA GLY A 317 16.02 4.20 13.42
C GLY A 317 16.47 5.57 12.90
N VAL A 318 15.64 6.26 12.11
CA VAL A 318 15.90 7.64 11.65
C VAL A 318 15.16 8.67 12.51
N ALA A 319 14.01 8.31 13.06
CA ALA A 319 13.16 9.21 13.87
C ALA A 319 13.56 9.28 15.36
N SER A 320 14.31 8.30 15.86
CA SER A 320 14.84 8.23 17.23
C SER A 320 16.07 9.12 17.43
#